data_AF-A0A9N9K782-F1
#
_entry.id   AF-A0A9N9K782-F1
#
_cell.length_a   1.000
_cell.length_b   1.000
_cell.length_c   1.000
_cell.angle_alpha   90.00
_cell.angle_beta   90.00
_cell.angle_gamma   90.00
#
_symmetry.space_group_name_H-M   'P 1'
#
loop_
_entity.id
_entity.type
_entity.pdbx_description
1 polymer ?
#
loop_
_entity_poly.entity_id
_entity_poly.type
_entity_poly.pdbx_seq_one_letter_code
_entity_poly.pdbx_strand_id
1 'polypeptide(L)'
;TNPNYTIKYDITYFDKLLREYQMDKFNLKLNNSATFKRINIGITAFSPRRGQENLELKKFLSAELESNAEVMLLIQEAIYGPIFERLMPMSYASHVTKAASNLSKKLKPYIGIHWRMERGQINLMPKCAESLVTYIRNLSLTTGIENIYLATDYPLVNNGNNIAQSRTFHNLGENHHTAMKILHSSFNVNTWVSTRALDYLQLYPIEGEHLKVELNGGGIQGIFDKLILINADYFIAGPEECCRLRSTFTFDIEERRQELFKNNGTIKNTIDRWIL
;
A
#
# COMPACT_ATOMS: atom_id res chain seq x y z
N THR A 1 4.83 34.43 1.76
CA THR A 1 5.37 34.47 0.39
C THR A 1 4.29 33.98 -0.54
N ASN A 2 3.94 34.76 -1.57
CA ASN A 2 2.87 34.39 -2.51
C ASN A 2 3.28 33.09 -3.22
N PRO A 3 2.50 32.00 -3.15
CA PRO A 3 2.82 30.79 -3.89
C PRO A 3 2.82 31.14 -5.38
N ASN A 4 3.97 30.94 -6.04
CA ASN A 4 4.12 31.31 -7.44
C ASN A 4 3.41 30.26 -8.31
N TYR A 5 2.10 30.42 -8.51
CA TYR A 5 1.31 29.61 -9.42
C TYR A 5 1.37 30.21 -10.83
N THR A 6 1.66 29.39 -11.84
CA THR A 6 1.63 29.84 -13.24
C THR A 6 0.85 28.88 -14.12
N ILE A 7 0.02 29.45 -15.00
CA ILE A 7 -0.78 28.71 -15.99
C ILE A 7 -0.25 29.06 -17.36
N LYS A 8 -0.05 28.05 -18.21
CA LYS A 8 0.29 28.21 -19.62
C LYS A 8 -0.60 27.33 -20.47
N TYR A 9 -1.09 27.87 -21.58
CA TYR A 9 -1.80 27.11 -22.60
C TYR A 9 -0.85 26.90 -23.77
N ASP A 10 -0.50 25.64 -24.04
CA ASP A 10 0.42 25.29 -25.11
C ASP A 10 -0.38 24.69 -26.28
N ILE A 11 -0.31 25.33 -27.45
CA ILE A 11 -0.97 24.86 -28.69
C ILE A 11 0.03 24.53 -29.81
N THR A 12 1.29 24.94 -29.72
CA THR A 12 2.23 24.96 -30.86
C THR A 12 3.37 23.94 -30.80
N TYR A 13 3.40 23.03 -29.81
CA TYR A 13 4.55 22.13 -29.60
C TYR A 13 4.16 20.67 -29.29
N PHE A 14 3.09 20.19 -29.92
CA PHE A 14 2.53 18.84 -29.74
C PHE A 14 3.59 17.72 -29.67
N ASP A 15 4.40 17.55 -30.72
CA ASP A 15 5.40 16.47 -30.79
C ASP A 15 6.57 16.63 -29.81
N LYS A 16 6.86 17.86 -29.39
CA LYS A 16 7.91 18.12 -28.39
C LYS A 16 7.41 17.75 -27.00
N LEU A 17 6.18 18.14 -26.65
CA LEU A 17 5.56 17.84 -25.36
C LEU A 17 5.30 16.34 -25.20
N LEU A 18 4.84 15.67 -26.26
CA LEU A 18 4.66 14.21 -26.25
C LEU A 18 5.95 13.48 -25.88
N ARG A 19 7.09 13.88 -26.47
CA ARG A 19 8.40 13.28 -26.20
C ARG A 19 8.98 13.68 -24.86
N GLU A 20 8.90 14.96 -24.49
CA GLU A 20 9.42 15.48 -23.23
C GLU A 20 8.75 14.80 -22.03
N TYR A 21 7.44 14.57 -22.11
CA TYR A 21 6.65 13.95 -21.04
C TYR A 21 6.37 12.45 -21.26
N GLN A 22 6.95 11.84 -22.28
CA GLN A 22 6.76 10.42 -22.64
C GLN A 22 5.28 10.01 -22.79
N MET A 23 4.44 10.93 -23.27
CA MET A 23 3.02 10.68 -23.45
C MET A 23 2.75 9.75 -24.64
N ASP A 24 3.73 9.60 -25.54
CA ASP A 24 3.75 8.62 -26.63
C ASP A 24 3.73 7.15 -26.14
N LYS A 25 4.06 6.91 -24.87
CA LYS A 25 3.91 5.58 -24.22
C LYS A 25 2.46 5.20 -23.91
N PHE A 26 1.54 6.16 -24.00
CA PHE A 26 0.12 5.93 -23.77
C PHE A 26 -0.62 5.97 -25.11
N ASN A 27 -1.66 5.15 -25.24
CA ASN A 27 -2.52 5.14 -26.43
C ASN A 27 -3.51 6.32 -26.40
N LEU A 28 -2.99 7.55 -26.42
CA LEU A 28 -3.78 8.78 -26.39
C LEU A 28 -4.09 9.20 -27.83
N LYS A 29 -5.37 9.41 -28.14
CA LYS A 29 -5.82 9.89 -29.46
C LYS A 29 -5.76 11.41 -29.54
N LEU A 30 -4.57 11.97 -29.38
CA LEU A 30 -4.34 13.41 -29.44
C LEU A 30 -3.89 13.82 -30.85
N ASN A 31 -4.15 15.06 -31.24
CA ASN A 31 -3.70 15.63 -32.52
C ASN A 31 -3.08 17.03 -32.31
N ASN A 32 -2.61 17.66 -33.38
CA ASN A 32 -1.96 18.98 -33.29
C ASN A 32 -2.91 20.12 -32.88
N SER A 33 -4.22 19.90 -32.85
CA SER A 33 -5.19 20.85 -32.28
C SER A 33 -5.46 20.61 -30.79
N ALA A 34 -4.86 19.56 -30.20
CA ALA A 34 -5.06 19.23 -28.82
C ALA A 34 -4.65 20.38 -27.90
N THR A 35 -5.54 20.77 -27.01
CA THR A 35 -5.31 21.87 -26.07
C THR A 35 -4.60 21.37 -24.81
N PHE A 36 -3.39 21.88 -24.55
CA PHE A 36 -2.64 21.56 -23.32
C PHE A 36 -2.75 22.70 -22.33
N LYS A 37 -3.21 22.40 -21.11
CA LYS A 37 -3.16 23.31 -19.97
C LYS A 37 -2.07 22.85 -19.01
N ARG A 38 -1.03 23.66 -18.88
CA ARG A 38 0.08 23.43 -17.94
C ARG A 38 -0.12 24.28 -16.69
N ILE A 39 -0.16 23.62 -15.55
CA ILE A 39 -0.32 24.23 -14.24
C ILE A 39 0.96 23.97 -13.47
N ASN A 40 1.77 25.01 -13.22
CA ASN A 40 2.98 24.89 -12.40
C ASN A 40 2.69 25.37 -10.98
N ILE A 41 2.98 24.52 -10.01
CA ILE A 41 2.81 24.81 -8.60
C ILE A 41 4.21 24.93 -8.00
N GLY A 42 4.63 26.18 -7.75
CA GLY A 42 5.99 26.47 -7.27
C GLY A 42 6.32 25.84 -5.91
N ILE A 43 7.62 25.67 -5.64
CA ILE A 43 8.18 25.07 -4.41
C ILE A 43 7.70 25.80 -3.14
N THR A 44 7.30 27.08 -3.22
CA THR A 44 6.80 27.84 -2.06
C THR A 44 5.34 27.54 -1.69
N ALA A 45 4.58 26.83 -2.53
CA ALA A 45 3.29 26.23 -2.12
C ALA A 45 3.49 25.11 -1.08
N PHE A 46 4.74 24.68 -0.89
CA PHE A 46 5.22 23.77 0.14
C PHE A 46 5.34 24.49 1.49
N SER A 47 4.20 24.85 2.09
CA SER A 47 4.17 25.17 3.52
C SER A 47 3.20 24.25 4.28
N PRO A 48 3.47 22.95 4.36
CA PRO A 48 2.87 22.16 5.41
C PRO A 48 3.71 22.36 6.67
N ARG A 49 3.33 23.31 7.53
CA ARG A 49 3.32 22.95 8.95
C ARG A 49 2.40 21.73 9.02
N ARG A 50 2.96 20.57 9.40
CA ARG A 50 2.28 19.26 9.39
C ARG A 50 0.80 19.42 9.78
N GLY A 51 -0.11 19.10 8.87
CA GLY A 51 -1.54 19.03 9.15
C GLY A 51 -2.37 20.28 8.81
N GLN A 52 -1.78 21.35 8.26
CA GLN A 52 -2.56 22.48 7.80
C GLN A 52 -3.00 22.25 6.35
N GLU A 53 -4.32 22.12 6.13
CA GLU A 53 -4.89 22.10 4.79
C GLU A 53 -4.44 23.35 4.04
N ASN A 54 -3.75 23.17 2.91
CA ASN A 54 -3.41 24.30 2.03
C ASN A 54 -4.68 24.66 1.24
N LEU A 55 -5.63 25.28 1.94
CA LEU A 55 -6.95 25.64 1.42
C LEU A 55 -6.84 26.52 0.17
N GLU A 56 -5.80 27.35 0.08
CA GLU A 56 -5.53 28.20 -1.08
C GLU A 56 -5.07 27.36 -2.29
N LEU A 57 -4.16 26.38 -2.10
CA LEU A 57 -3.81 25.44 -3.16
C LEU A 57 -5.03 24.62 -3.61
N LYS A 58 -5.86 24.17 -2.66
CA LYS A 58 -7.09 23.44 -2.96
C LYS A 58 -8.04 24.28 -3.81
N LYS A 59 -8.35 25.51 -3.39
CA LYS A 59 -9.19 26.45 -4.16
C LYS A 59 -8.63 26.71 -5.55
N PHE A 60 -7.33 27.00 -5.65
CA PHE A 60 -6.65 27.23 -6.93
C PHE A 60 -6.79 26.02 -7.85
N LEU A 61 -6.45 24.82 -7.37
CA LEU A 61 -6.55 23.60 -8.17
C LEU A 61 -7.99 23.27 -8.54
N SER A 62 -8.96 23.45 -7.64
CA SER A 62 -10.37 23.25 -7.96
C SER A 62 -10.84 24.17 -9.09
N ALA A 63 -10.44 25.44 -9.09
CA ALA A 63 -10.77 26.38 -10.15
C ALA A 63 -10.06 26.04 -11.47
N GLU A 64 -8.78 25.68 -11.42
CA GLU A 64 -8.01 25.43 -12.64
C GLU A 64 -8.25 24.07 -13.27
N LEU A 65 -8.72 23.09 -12.50
CA LEU A 65 -9.06 21.75 -13.02
C LEU A 65 -10.44 21.73 -13.70
N GLU A 66 -11.27 22.75 -13.48
CA GLU A 66 -12.45 23.02 -14.31
C GLU A 66 -11.99 23.64 -15.64
N SER A 67 -11.73 22.80 -16.63
CA SER A 67 -11.09 23.19 -17.89
C SER A 67 -11.62 22.38 -19.06
N ASN A 68 -11.70 22.99 -20.23
CA ASN A 68 -11.99 22.32 -21.51
C ASN A 68 -10.72 21.83 -22.23
N ALA A 69 -9.55 21.91 -21.57
CA ALA A 69 -8.30 21.41 -22.12
C ALA A 69 -8.35 19.88 -22.27
N GLU A 70 -7.90 19.37 -23.41
CA GLU A 70 -7.83 17.93 -23.68
C GLU A 70 -6.74 17.24 -22.86
N VAL A 71 -5.66 17.97 -22.56
CA VAL A 71 -4.56 17.49 -21.71
C VAL A 71 -4.26 18.50 -20.62
N MET A 72 -4.23 18.03 -19.37
CA MET A 72 -3.77 18.83 -18.23
C MET A 72 -2.45 18.29 -17.68
N LEU A 73 -1.44 19.16 -17.61
CA LEU A 73 -0.12 18.85 -17.05
C LEU A 73 0.04 19.61 -15.73
N LEU A 74 -0.08 18.89 -14.62
CA LEU A 74 0.22 19.39 -13.28
C LEU A 74 1.70 19.16 -12.98
N ILE A 75 2.47 20.24 -12.89
CA ILE A 75 3.91 20.19 -12.61
C ILE A 75 4.13 20.68 -11.18
N GLN A 76 4.44 19.74 -10.30
CA GLN A 76 4.73 19.97 -8.89
C GLN A 76 5.68 18.89 -8.37
N GLU A 77 6.54 19.25 -7.40
CA GLU A 77 7.40 18.26 -6.74
C GLU A 77 6.60 17.24 -5.91
N ALA A 78 5.57 17.67 -5.17
CA ALA A 78 4.62 16.77 -4.49
C ALA A 78 3.34 17.46 -3.99
N ILE A 79 2.20 16.78 -4.13
CA ILE A 79 0.92 17.12 -3.48
C ILE A 79 0.70 16.14 -2.33
N TYR A 80 0.81 16.62 -1.09
CA TYR A 80 0.60 15.80 0.11
C TYR A 80 -0.78 16.07 0.71
N GLY A 81 -1.78 15.32 0.24
CA GLY A 81 -3.14 15.37 0.77
C GLY A 81 -4.19 15.34 -0.35
N PRO A 82 -5.41 14.88 -0.06
CA PRO A 82 -6.49 14.87 -1.03
C PRO A 82 -6.89 16.32 -1.38
N ILE A 83 -6.80 16.68 -2.67
CA ILE A 83 -7.29 17.97 -3.20
C ILE A 83 -8.81 17.96 -3.25
N PHE A 84 -9.39 16.82 -3.62
CA PHE A 84 -10.82 16.61 -3.74
C PHE A 84 -11.33 15.77 -2.58
N GLU A 85 -12.64 15.85 -2.31
CA GLU A 85 -13.28 14.89 -1.42
C GLU A 85 -13.02 13.47 -1.91
N ARG A 86 -12.84 12.53 -0.96
CA ARG A 86 -12.49 11.14 -1.27
C ARG A 86 -13.64 10.56 -2.11
N LEU A 87 -13.44 10.51 -3.43
CA LEU A 87 -14.32 9.82 -4.36
C LEU A 87 -14.43 8.34 -3.94
N MET A 88 -15.51 7.69 -4.37
CA MET A 88 -15.70 6.25 -4.21
C MET A 88 -14.39 5.50 -4.50
N PRO A 89 -13.93 4.62 -3.60
CA PRO A 89 -12.67 3.91 -3.80
C PRO A 89 -12.69 3.18 -5.14
N MET A 90 -11.64 3.35 -5.95
CA MET A 90 -11.50 2.58 -7.18
C MET A 90 -11.41 1.10 -6.84
N SER A 91 -12.24 0.29 -7.52
CA SER A 91 -12.17 -1.16 -7.40
C SER A 91 -10.80 -1.67 -7.83
N TYR A 92 -10.21 -2.58 -7.04
CA TYR A 92 -9.01 -3.28 -7.44
C TYR A 92 -9.25 -4.17 -8.66
N ALA A 93 -8.18 -4.48 -9.40
CA ALA A 93 -8.25 -5.33 -10.58
C ALA A 93 -8.88 -6.70 -10.27
N SER A 94 -9.72 -7.19 -11.21
CA SER A 94 -10.53 -8.40 -11.02
C SER A 94 -9.68 -9.66 -10.79
N HIS A 95 -8.52 -9.77 -11.44
CA HIS A 95 -7.63 -10.90 -11.26
C HIS A 95 -7.00 -10.93 -9.85
N VAL A 96 -6.64 -9.77 -9.29
CA VAL A 96 -6.09 -9.67 -7.92
C VAL A 96 -7.17 -9.99 -6.89
N THR A 97 -8.37 -9.43 -7.05
CA THR A 97 -9.50 -9.71 -6.14
C THR A 97 -9.94 -11.18 -6.19
N LYS A 98 -9.94 -11.79 -7.38
CA LYS A 98 -10.22 -13.23 -7.54
C LYS A 98 -9.13 -14.10 -6.91
N ALA A 99 -7.85 -13.76 -7.10
CA ALA A 99 -6.75 -14.47 -6.46
C ALA A 99 -6.86 -14.41 -4.93
N ALA A 100 -7.10 -13.22 -4.38
CA ALA A 100 -7.27 -13.02 -2.93
C ALA A 100 -8.49 -13.79 -2.41
N SER A 101 -9.65 -13.69 -3.08
CA SER A 101 -10.85 -14.42 -2.69
C SER A 101 -10.63 -15.94 -2.71
N ASN A 102 -9.92 -16.47 -3.70
CA ASN A 102 -9.65 -17.89 -3.81
C ASN A 102 -8.75 -18.37 -2.67
N LEU A 103 -7.72 -17.60 -2.32
CA LEU A 103 -6.86 -17.95 -1.19
C LEU A 103 -7.61 -17.82 0.14
N SER A 104 -8.33 -16.72 0.39
CA SER A 104 -9.12 -16.54 1.61
C SER A 104 -10.09 -17.70 1.83
N LYS A 105 -10.80 -18.17 0.79
CA LYS A 105 -11.71 -19.33 0.90
C LYS A 105 -10.99 -20.62 1.32
N LYS A 106 -9.76 -20.84 0.83
CA LYS A 106 -8.95 -22.01 1.21
C LYS A 106 -8.40 -21.91 2.63
N LEU A 107 -8.09 -20.70 3.08
CA LEU A 107 -7.55 -20.47 4.42
C LEU A 107 -8.61 -20.46 5.52
N LYS A 108 -9.89 -20.20 5.20
CA LYS A 108 -10.95 -20.06 6.22
C LYS A 108 -11.10 -21.33 7.10
N PRO A 109 -11.20 -21.16 8.44
CA PRO A 109 -11.00 -19.93 9.21
C PRO A 109 -9.49 -19.61 9.39
N TYR A 110 -9.12 -18.32 9.40
CA TYR A 110 -7.72 -17.90 9.57
C TYR A 110 -7.54 -16.58 10.33
N ILE A 111 -6.37 -16.45 10.94
CA ILE A 111 -5.85 -15.24 11.58
C ILE A 111 -4.98 -14.50 10.55
N GLY A 112 -5.33 -13.25 10.25
CA GLY A 112 -4.55 -12.36 9.41
C GLY A 112 -3.70 -11.42 10.27
N ILE A 113 -2.41 -11.34 9.98
CA ILE A 113 -1.46 -10.50 10.72
C ILE A 113 -0.85 -9.48 9.76
N HIS A 114 -0.84 -8.22 10.16
CA HIS A 114 -0.02 -7.20 9.50
C HIS A 114 1.10 -6.75 10.43
N TRP A 115 2.35 -7.05 10.05
CA TRP A 115 3.53 -6.64 10.79
C TRP A 115 4.48 -5.79 9.92
N ARG A 116 4.31 -4.46 10.03
CA ARG A 116 5.16 -3.44 9.41
C ARG A 116 6.38 -3.14 10.30
N MET A 117 7.46 -3.89 10.13
CA MET A 117 8.65 -3.87 10.98
C MET A 117 9.50 -2.61 10.80
N GLU A 118 9.47 -1.96 9.62
CA GLU A 118 10.34 -0.82 9.27
C GLU A 118 10.40 0.30 10.34
N ARG A 119 9.28 0.56 11.03
CA ARG A 119 9.15 1.66 12.00
C ARG A 119 9.09 1.19 13.45
N GLY A 120 9.24 -0.11 13.70
CA GLY A 120 9.35 -0.64 15.05
C GLY A 120 10.72 -0.33 15.66
N GLN A 121 10.81 -0.46 16.98
CA GLN A 121 12.08 -0.37 17.70
C GLN A 121 12.89 -1.65 17.43
N ILE A 122 13.98 -1.52 16.66
CA ILE A 122 14.79 -2.64 16.18
C ILE A 122 15.25 -3.55 17.33
N ASN A 123 15.63 -2.99 18.47
CA ASN A 123 16.11 -3.75 19.64
C ASN A 123 15.03 -4.59 20.31
N LEU A 124 13.75 -4.29 20.08
CA LEU A 124 12.62 -5.02 20.65
C LEU A 124 12.07 -6.09 19.69
N MET A 125 12.55 -6.17 18.45
CA MET A 125 11.98 -7.09 17.44
C MET A 125 11.90 -8.56 17.89
N PRO A 126 12.92 -9.16 18.54
CA PRO A 126 12.81 -10.52 19.05
C PRO A 126 11.70 -10.66 20.09
N LYS A 127 11.62 -9.71 21.04
CA LYS A 127 10.58 -9.72 22.08
C LYS A 127 9.18 -9.45 21.52
N CYS A 128 9.08 -8.61 20.49
CA CYS A 128 7.85 -8.43 19.72
C CYS A 128 7.38 -9.75 19.09
N ALA A 129 8.31 -10.57 18.56
CA ALA A 129 7.99 -11.89 18.03
C ALA A 129 7.49 -12.86 19.10
N GLU A 130 8.19 -12.93 20.24
CA GLU A 130 7.78 -13.79 21.38
C GLU A 130 6.38 -13.44 21.90
N SER A 131 6.10 -12.14 21.99
CA SER A 131 4.80 -11.63 22.45
C SER A 131 3.70 -11.91 21.43
N LEU A 132 3.98 -11.72 20.14
CA LEU A 132 3.08 -12.11 19.06
C LEU A 132 2.81 -13.62 19.07
N VAL A 133 3.83 -14.45 19.26
CA VAL A 133 3.69 -15.92 19.36
C VAL A 133 2.78 -16.30 20.53
N THR A 134 2.99 -15.69 21.68
CA THR A 134 2.16 -15.92 22.87
C THR A 134 0.70 -15.53 22.61
N TYR A 135 0.49 -14.36 22.00
CA TYR A 135 -0.84 -13.87 21.64
C TYR A 135 -1.55 -14.83 20.68
N ILE A 136 -0.88 -15.25 19.60
CA ILE A 136 -1.45 -16.16 18.60
C ILE A 136 -1.76 -17.52 19.23
N ARG A 137 -0.87 -18.09 20.06
CA ARG A 137 -1.14 -19.37 20.74
C ARG A 137 -2.41 -19.30 21.58
N ASN A 138 -2.55 -18.25 22.38
CA ASN A 138 -3.75 -18.06 23.20
C ASN A 138 -5.00 -17.89 22.34
N LEU A 139 -4.92 -17.12 21.25
CA LEU A 139 -6.04 -16.95 20.32
C LEU A 139 -6.40 -18.27 19.62
N SER A 140 -5.42 -19.03 19.15
CA SER A 140 -5.63 -20.35 18.54
C SER A 140 -6.24 -21.34 19.53
N LEU A 141 -5.78 -21.37 20.79
CA LEU A 141 -6.35 -22.22 21.85
C LEU A 141 -7.82 -21.88 22.15
N THR A 142 -8.17 -20.60 22.14
CA THR A 142 -9.53 -20.14 22.47
C THR A 142 -10.50 -20.25 21.30
N THR A 143 -10.02 -20.13 20.06
CA THR A 143 -10.86 -20.08 18.85
C THR A 143 -10.83 -21.35 18.01
N GLY A 144 -9.80 -22.20 18.19
CA GLY A 144 -9.52 -23.36 17.34
C GLY A 144 -8.93 -23.01 15.97
N ILE A 145 -8.57 -21.74 15.70
CA ILE A 145 -8.05 -21.30 14.41
C ILE A 145 -6.54 -21.50 14.34
N GLU A 146 -6.08 -22.32 13.39
CA GLU A 146 -4.65 -22.64 13.19
C GLU A 146 -4.06 -21.96 11.95
N ASN A 147 -4.86 -21.67 10.93
CA ASN A 147 -4.36 -21.02 9.72
C ASN A 147 -3.96 -19.58 10.01
N ILE A 148 -2.71 -19.25 9.71
CA ILE A 148 -2.16 -17.91 9.90
C ILE A 148 -1.70 -17.37 8.56
N TYR A 149 -2.08 -16.13 8.25
CA TYR A 149 -1.57 -15.36 7.12
C TYR A 149 -0.80 -14.14 7.60
N LEU A 150 0.43 -13.94 7.11
CA LEU A 150 1.27 -12.80 7.46
C LEU A 150 1.49 -11.90 6.24
N ALA A 151 1.11 -10.63 6.41
CA ALA A 151 1.55 -9.52 5.58
C ALA A 151 2.64 -8.74 6.32
N THR A 152 3.80 -8.56 5.69
CA THR A 152 4.94 -7.86 6.30
C THR A 152 5.75 -7.12 5.24
N ASP A 153 6.48 -6.10 5.66
CA ASP A 153 7.49 -5.42 4.85
C ASP A 153 8.88 -6.09 4.95
N TYR A 154 9.03 -7.12 5.78
CA TYR A 154 10.22 -7.97 5.83
C TYR A 154 10.41 -8.76 4.52
N PRO A 155 11.64 -8.94 4.01
CA PRO A 155 11.88 -9.65 2.77
C PRO A 155 11.57 -11.15 2.84
N LEU A 156 10.44 -11.56 2.27
CA LEU A 156 10.00 -12.94 2.14
C LEU A 156 10.65 -13.72 0.98
N VAL A 157 11.18 -13.01 -0.03
CA VAL A 157 11.90 -13.62 -1.16
C VAL A 157 13.39 -13.37 -0.96
N ASN A 158 14.17 -14.45 -0.85
CA ASN A 158 15.61 -14.35 -0.75
C ASN A 158 16.23 -14.20 -2.15
N ASN A 159 16.60 -12.98 -2.52
CA ASN A 159 17.23 -12.68 -3.81
C ASN A 159 18.78 -12.77 -3.75
N GLY A 160 19.35 -13.44 -2.76
CA GLY A 160 20.81 -13.60 -2.60
C GLY A 160 21.51 -12.39 -1.99
N ASN A 161 20.79 -11.30 -1.75
CA ASN A 161 21.23 -10.12 -1.01
C ASN A 161 20.16 -9.77 0.03
N ASN A 162 20.54 -9.32 1.23
CA ASN A 162 19.67 -8.84 2.33
C ASN A 162 18.91 -7.54 1.94
N ILE A 163 18.24 -7.52 0.79
CA ILE A 163 17.52 -6.37 0.26
C ILE A 163 16.09 -6.43 0.79
N ALA A 164 15.67 -5.39 1.50
CA ALA A 164 14.34 -5.33 2.08
C ALA A 164 13.23 -5.31 1.00
N GLN A 165 12.06 -5.86 1.34
CA GLN A 165 10.88 -5.91 0.46
C GLN A 165 10.09 -4.60 0.38
N SER A 166 10.56 -3.56 1.07
CA SER A 166 10.01 -2.23 0.94
C SER A 166 11.14 -1.25 0.71
N ARG A 167 10.99 -0.37 -0.29
CA ARG A 167 11.91 0.74 -0.54
C ARG A 167 12.18 1.61 0.70
N THR A 168 11.28 1.56 1.68
CA THR A 168 11.36 2.36 2.90
C THR A 168 12.01 1.62 4.08
N PHE A 169 12.25 0.32 3.98
CA PHE A 169 12.87 -0.49 5.04
C PHE A 169 14.40 -0.51 4.92
N HIS A 170 15.00 0.63 5.21
CA HIS A 170 16.44 0.87 5.06
C HIS A 170 17.31 0.19 6.14
N ASN A 171 16.73 -0.15 7.30
CA ASN A 171 17.45 -0.64 8.48
C ASN A 171 17.09 -2.10 8.82
N LEU A 172 17.15 -2.99 7.83
CA LEU A 172 17.03 -4.43 8.07
C LEU A 172 18.30 -4.93 8.80
N GLY A 173 18.13 -5.84 9.76
CA GLY A 173 19.26 -6.33 10.56
C GLY A 173 18.91 -7.56 11.41
N GLU A 174 19.89 -8.07 12.17
CA GLU A 174 19.82 -9.35 12.89
C GLU A 174 18.61 -9.51 13.81
N ASN A 175 18.17 -8.43 14.46
CA ASN A 175 16.99 -8.47 15.33
C ASN A 175 15.69 -8.73 14.55
N HIS A 176 15.60 -8.24 13.31
CA HIS A 176 14.47 -8.57 12.42
C HIS A 176 14.52 -10.02 11.95
N HIS A 177 15.71 -10.51 11.58
CA HIS A 177 15.91 -11.90 11.18
C HIS A 177 15.56 -12.86 12.33
N THR A 178 16.02 -12.54 13.55
CA THR A 178 15.71 -13.28 14.77
C THR A 178 14.20 -13.29 15.03
N ALA A 179 13.54 -12.14 14.92
CA ALA A 179 12.10 -12.04 15.09
C ALA A 179 11.32 -12.93 14.10
N MET A 180 11.68 -12.90 12.83
CA MET A 180 11.07 -13.75 11.80
C MET A 180 11.37 -15.23 12.03
N LYS A 181 12.58 -15.56 12.48
CA LYS A 181 12.96 -16.93 12.85
C LYS A 181 12.09 -17.47 14.00
N ILE A 182 11.89 -16.68 15.05
CA ILE A 182 11.01 -17.02 16.19
C ILE A 182 9.58 -17.30 15.69
N LEU A 183 9.07 -16.45 14.80
CA LEU A 183 7.72 -16.62 14.25
C LEU A 183 7.60 -17.89 13.39
N HIS A 184 8.53 -18.09 12.44
CA HIS A 184 8.53 -19.25 11.54
C HIS A 184 8.81 -20.57 12.25
N SER A 185 9.60 -20.57 13.33
CA SER A 185 9.81 -21.77 14.15
C SER A 185 8.60 -22.11 15.01
N SER A 186 7.69 -21.16 15.23
CA SER A 186 6.53 -21.33 16.10
C SER A 186 5.27 -21.72 15.35
N PHE A 187 5.13 -21.32 14.08
CA PHE A 187 3.93 -21.57 13.27
C PHE A 187 4.25 -21.81 11.80
N ASN A 188 3.37 -22.56 11.13
CA ASN A 188 3.34 -22.61 9.67
C ASN A 188 2.60 -21.36 9.13
N VAL A 189 3.36 -20.34 8.79
CA VAL A 189 2.82 -19.03 8.36
C VAL A 189 2.63 -19.00 6.84
N ASN A 190 1.40 -18.70 6.41
CA ASN A 190 1.10 -18.44 5.01
C ASN A 190 1.46 -16.99 4.64
N THR A 191 2.04 -16.80 3.47
CA THR A 191 2.29 -15.49 2.86
C THR A 191 1.94 -15.57 1.38
N TRP A 192 1.90 -14.44 0.68
CA TRP A 192 1.72 -14.45 -0.78
C TRP A 192 2.79 -15.29 -1.50
N VAL A 193 4.00 -15.39 -0.93
CA VAL A 193 5.11 -16.20 -1.44
C VAL A 193 4.87 -17.69 -1.18
N SER A 194 4.65 -18.09 0.08
CA SER A 194 4.53 -19.52 0.42
C SER A 194 3.28 -20.17 -0.18
N THR A 195 2.23 -19.37 -0.43
CA THR A 195 0.99 -19.82 -1.06
C THR A 195 1.05 -19.78 -2.59
N ARG A 196 2.07 -19.14 -3.19
CA ARG A 196 2.19 -18.95 -4.64
C ARG A 196 0.96 -18.29 -5.27
N ALA A 197 0.25 -17.47 -4.49
CA ALA A 197 -1.05 -16.94 -4.89
C ALA A 197 -0.96 -15.91 -6.03
N LEU A 198 0.25 -15.37 -6.27
CA LEU A 198 0.53 -14.38 -7.31
C LEU A 198 1.36 -14.95 -8.48
N ASP A 199 1.68 -16.25 -8.50
CA ASP A 199 2.51 -16.86 -9.55
C ASP A 199 1.89 -16.72 -10.95
N TYR A 200 0.57 -16.60 -11.05
CA TYR A 200 -0.13 -16.36 -12.33
C TYR A 200 0.32 -15.08 -13.03
N LEU A 201 0.94 -14.12 -12.31
CA LEU A 201 1.46 -12.89 -12.92
C LEU A 201 2.63 -13.17 -13.88
N GLN A 202 3.30 -14.32 -13.73
CA GLN A 202 4.34 -14.77 -14.67
C GLN A 202 3.78 -15.09 -16.07
N LEU A 203 2.46 -15.23 -16.21
CA LEU A 203 1.79 -15.45 -17.50
C LEU A 203 1.58 -14.15 -18.29
N TYR A 204 1.76 -12.99 -17.66
CA TYR A 204 1.65 -11.71 -18.36
C TYR A 204 2.91 -11.42 -19.18
N PRO A 205 2.79 -10.77 -20.35
CA PRO A 205 3.93 -10.44 -21.22
C PRO A 205 4.71 -9.24 -20.66
N ILE A 206 5.26 -9.40 -19.44
CA ILE A 206 6.07 -8.42 -18.74
C ILE A 206 7.44 -9.06 -18.52
N GLU A 207 8.51 -8.29 -18.73
CA GLU A 207 9.86 -8.80 -18.46
C GLU A 207 10.02 -9.21 -16.99
N GLY A 208 10.73 -10.32 -16.76
CA GLY A 208 10.85 -10.91 -15.43
C GLY A 208 11.44 -9.97 -14.37
N GLU A 209 12.30 -9.04 -14.77
CA GLU A 209 12.86 -8.02 -13.86
C GLU A 209 11.80 -7.01 -13.42
N HIS A 210 10.96 -6.52 -14.34
CA HIS A 210 9.84 -5.64 -14.03
C HIS A 210 8.83 -6.31 -13.10
N LEU A 211 8.52 -7.59 -13.33
CA LEU A 211 7.65 -8.36 -12.43
C LEU A 211 8.26 -8.52 -11.03
N LYS A 212 9.57 -8.78 -10.95
CA LYS A 212 10.29 -8.84 -9.66
C LYS A 212 10.23 -7.49 -8.93
N VAL A 213 10.39 -6.37 -9.63
CA VAL A 213 10.30 -5.03 -9.03
C VAL A 213 8.89 -4.77 -8.50
N GLU A 214 7.85 -5.14 -9.25
CA GLU A 214 6.46 -4.99 -8.84
C GLU A 214 6.13 -5.84 -7.60
N LEU A 215 6.60 -7.08 -7.57
CA LEU A 215 6.36 -8.02 -6.46
C LEU A 215 7.21 -7.75 -5.21
N ASN A 216 8.39 -7.15 -5.37
CA ASN A 216 9.25 -6.74 -4.25
C ASN A 216 8.96 -5.29 -3.78
N GLY A 217 7.86 -4.69 -4.25
CA GLY A 217 7.39 -3.37 -3.85
C GLY A 217 6.02 -3.41 -3.18
N GLY A 218 5.53 -2.23 -2.77
CA GLY A 218 4.18 -2.09 -2.17
C GLY A 218 3.02 -2.08 -3.16
N GLY A 219 3.21 -2.60 -4.38
CA GLY A 219 2.26 -2.56 -5.50
C GLY A 219 1.18 -3.63 -5.39
N ILE A 220 1.08 -4.51 -6.40
CA ILE A 220 0.07 -5.59 -6.47
C ILE A 220 0.09 -6.47 -5.21
N GLN A 221 1.28 -6.79 -4.68
CA GLN A 221 1.41 -7.58 -3.45
C GLN A 221 0.75 -6.89 -2.26
N GLY A 222 0.94 -5.58 -2.09
CA GLY A 222 0.32 -4.83 -1.00
C GLY A 222 -1.21 -4.82 -1.11
N ILE A 223 -1.74 -4.69 -2.33
CA ILE A 223 -3.18 -4.79 -2.60
C ILE A 223 -3.70 -6.19 -2.25
N PHE A 224 -3.00 -7.23 -2.68
CA PHE A 224 -3.34 -8.61 -2.38
C PHE A 224 -3.39 -8.86 -0.86
N ASP A 225 -2.35 -8.45 -0.13
CA ASP A 225 -2.29 -8.59 1.32
C ASP A 225 -3.43 -7.84 2.02
N LYS A 226 -3.74 -6.59 1.61
CA LYS A 226 -4.91 -5.87 2.14
C LYS A 226 -6.19 -6.68 1.99
N LEU A 227 -6.43 -7.26 0.82
CA LEU A 227 -7.64 -8.04 0.54
C LEU A 227 -7.70 -9.31 1.39
N ILE A 228 -6.59 -10.01 1.59
CA ILE A 228 -6.53 -11.17 2.48
C ILE A 228 -6.82 -10.76 3.93
N LEU A 229 -6.23 -9.67 4.42
CA LEU A 229 -6.41 -9.22 5.79
C LEU A 229 -7.81 -8.69 6.08
N ILE A 230 -8.43 -7.99 5.12
CA ILE A 230 -9.83 -7.53 5.21
C ILE A 230 -10.77 -8.72 5.45
N ASN A 231 -10.51 -9.87 4.82
CA ASN A 231 -11.37 -11.05 4.89
C ASN A 231 -11.01 -12.05 6.01
N ALA A 232 -9.96 -11.80 6.79
CA ALA A 232 -9.55 -12.69 7.89
C ALA A 232 -10.62 -12.77 8.99
N ASP A 233 -10.70 -13.90 9.70
CA ASP A 233 -11.61 -14.03 10.85
C ASP A 233 -11.17 -13.10 11.96
N TYR A 234 -9.89 -13.17 12.34
CA TYR A 234 -9.23 -12.22 13.21
C TYR A 234 -8.17 -11.45 12.45
N PHE A 235 -8.12 -10.13 12.64
CA PHE A 235 -7.05 -9.27 12.14
C PHE A 235 -6.23 -8.72 13.29
N ILE A 236 -4.92 -8.95 13.24
CA ILE A 236 -3.96 -8.56 14.27
C ILE A 236 -2.92 -7.62 13.65
N ALA A 237 -2.63 -6.52 14.34
CA ALA A 237 -1.52 -5.62 14.01
C ALA A 237 -0.60 -5.40 15.22
N GLY A 238 0.61 -4.91 15.00
CA GLY A 238 1.57 -4.69 16.10
C GLY A 238 1.23 -3.52 17.02
N PRO A 239 1.72 -3.51 18.27
CA PRO A 239 1.75 -2.32 19.11
C PRO A 239 2.78 -1.29 18.59
N GLU A 240 2.81 -0.11 19.20
CA GLU A 240 3.62 1.04 18.77
C GLU A 240 5.13 0.74 18.77
N GLU A 241 5.59 -0.04 19.73
CA GLU A 241 6.99 -0.46 19.86
C GLU A 241 7.41 -1.43 18.75
N CYS A 242 6.47 -2.22 18.24
CA CYS A 242 6.75 -3.31 17.32
C CYS A 242 6.47 -2.96 15.85
N CYS A 243 5.76 -1.87 15.57
CA CYS A 243 5.40 -1.50 14.20
C CYS A 243 5.00 -0.03 14.06
N ARG A 244 4.75 0.39 12.81
CA ARG A 244 4.08 1.66 12.54
C ARG A 244 2.61 1.61 12.98
N LEU A 245 2.30 2.10 14.18
CA LEU A 245 0.93 2.11 14.73
C LEU A 245 -0.09 2.73 13.76
N ARG A 246 0.23 3.94 13.26
CA ARG A 246 -0.59 4.71 12.30
C ARG A 246 -0.08 4.53 10.86
N SER A 247 -0.24 3.32 10.35
CA SER A 247 -0.03 3.03 8.93
C SER A 247 -1.34 3.25 8.17
N THR A 248 -1.31 3.98 7.05
CA THR A 248 -2.46 4.11 6.14
C THR A 248 -2.92 2.73 5.65
N PHE A 249 -1.98 1.80 5.48
CA PHE A 249 -2.28 0.41 5.13
C PHE A 249 -3.17 -0.28 6.16
N THR A 250 -2.80 -0.22 7.44
CA THR A 250 -3.57 -0.83 8.54
C THR A 250 -4.91 -0.12 8.71
N PHE A 251 -4.91 1.22 8.62
CA PHE A 251 -6.11 2.03 8.74
C PHE A 251 -7.14 1.70 7.66
N ASP A 252 -6.72 1.61 6.39
CA ASP A 252 -7.62 1.22 5.29
C ASP A 252 -8.27 -0.16 5.52
N ILE A 253 -7.51 -1.12 6.08
CA ILE A 253 -8.04 -2.45 6.42
C ILE A 253 -9.06 -2.35 7.55
N GLU A 254 -8.73 -1.60 8.59
CA GLU A 254 -9.62 -1.39 9.74
C GLU A 254 -10.94 -0.73 9.31
N GLU A 255 -10.90 0.36 8.53
CA GLU A 255 -12.10 1.03 8.00
C GLU A 255 -12.99 0.04 7.24
N ARG A 256 -12.40 -0.73 6.32
CA ARG A 256 -13.15 -1.70 5.52
C ARG A 256 -13.70 -2.84 6.36
N ARG A 257 -12.98 -3.27 7.41
CA ARG A 257 -13.46 -4.28 8.36
C ARG A 257 -14.59 -3.74 9.24
N GLN A 258 -14.57 -2.46 9.64
CA GLN A 258 -15.69 -1.85 10.37
C GLN A 258 -16.99 -1.90 9.55
N GLU A 259 -16.93 -1.66 8.25
CA GLU A 259 -18.08 -1.81 7.35
C GLU A 259 -18.57 -3.25 7.27
N LEU A 260 -17.67 -4.23 7.14
CA LEU A 260 -18.01 -5.66 7.12
C LEU A 260 -18.63 -6.13 8.44
N PHE A 261 -18.09 -5.65 9.56
CA PHE A 261 -18.58 -5.97 10.91
C PHE A 261 -20.02 -5.49 11.10
N LYS A 262 -20.33 -4.28 10.64
CA LYS A 262 -21.69 -3.71 10.68
C LYS A 262 -22.68 -4.47 9.80
N ASN A 263 -22.24 -4.93 8.62
CA ASN A 263 -23.14 -5.43 7.59
C ASN A 263 -23.42 -6.94 7.63
N ASN A 264 -22.48 -7.79 8.10
CA ASN A 264 -22.63 -9.24 7.95
C ASN A 264 -21.97 -10.13 9.02
N GLY A 265 -21.22 -9.57 9.99
CA GLY A 265 -20.67 -10.32 11.14
C GLY A 265 -19.75 -11.52 10.79
N THR A 266 -19.29 -11.64 9.55
CA THR A 266 -18.45 -12.76 9.06
C THR A 266 -17.02 -12.71 9.58
N ILE A 267 -16.59 -11.56 10.10
CA ILE A 267 -15.31 -11.36 10.77
C ILE A 267 -15.55 -11.24 12.29
N LYS A 268 -14.53 -11.54 13.10
CA LYS A 268 -14.62 -11.61 14.56
C LYS A 268 -14.13 -10.36 15.28
N ASN A 269 -13.33 -9.54 14.61
CA ASN A 269 -12.87 -8.24 15.11
C ASN A 269 -12.63 -7.26 13.97
N THR A 270 -12.50 -5.97 14.28
CA THR A 270 -12.03 -4.99 13.31
C THR A 270 -10.50 -4.95 13.26
N ILE A 271 -9.87 -4.88 14.43
CA ILE A 271 -8.42 -4.95 14.63
C ILE A 271 -8.13 -5.26 16.10
N ASP A 272 -7.19 -6.16 16.35
CA ASP A 272 -6.59 -6.37 17.68
C ASP A 272 -5.10 -6.05 17.59
N ARG A 273 -4.49 -5.74 18.73
CA ARG A 273 -3.05 -5.57 18.85
C ARG A 273 -2.53 -6.36 20.03
N TRP A 274 -1.43 -7.08 19.83
CA TRP A 274 -0.78 -7.79 20.93
C TRP A 274 -0.09 -6.79 21.86
N ILE A 275 0.16 -7.24 23.09
CA ILE A 275 0.85 -6.48 24.13
C ILE A 275 2.29 -6.99 24.20
N LEU A 276 3.25 -6.09 24.41
CA LEU A 276 4.68 -6.39 24.55
C LEU A 276 5.06 -6.78 25.99
#